data_AF-A0A0E2E3J8-F1
#
_entry.id   AF-A0A0E2E3J8-F1
#
_cell.length_a   1.000
_cell.length_b   1.000
_cell.length_c   1.000
_cell.angle_alpha   90.00
_cell.angle_beta   90.00
_cell.angle_gamma   90.00
#
_symmetry.space_group_name_H-M   'P 1'
#
loop_
_entity.id
_entity.type
_entity.pdbx_description
1 polymer ?
#
loop_
_entity_poly.entity_id
_entity_poly.type
_entity_poly.pdbx_seq_one_letter_code
_entity_poly.pdbx_strand_id
1 'polypeptide(L)' 'MLLTTVQEKLESIPDEYMVEVYNYLELLQYKILYKKQHEESVKRFPNRRPDILKQPNFYMSPAFDEPLEDFKEYM' A
#
# COMPACT_ATOMS: atom_id res chain seq x y z
N MET A 1 -28.48 7.77 -2.06
CA MET A 1 -29.18 7.44 -3.32
C MET A 1 -29.80 6.07 -3.14
N LEU A 2 -31.08 5.93 -3.48
CA LEU A 2 -31.81 4.67 -3.36
C LEU A 2 -31.46 3.77 -4.55
N LEU A 3 -31.38 2.46 -4.33
CA LEU A 3 -31.11 1.46 -5.39
C LEU A 3 -32.02 1.65 -6.63
N THR A 4 -33.25 2.11 -6.40
CA THR A 4 -34.24 2.42 -7.43
C THR A 4 -33.75 3.44 -8.46
N THR A 5 -33.11 4.53 -8.01
CA THR A 5 -32.62 5.60 -8.90
C THR A 5 -31.44 5.17 -9.78
N VAL A 6 -30.71 4.13 -9.39
CA VAL A 6 -29.59 3.58 -10.19
C VAL A 6 -30.12 2.62 -11.25
N GLN A 7 -31.14 1.83 -10.90
CA GLN A 7 -31.80 0.90 -11.83
C GLN A 7 -32.48 1.64 -12.98
N GLU A 8 -33.26 2.69 -12.68
CA GLU A 8 -33.91 3.53 -13.69
C GLU A 8 -32.90 4.15 -14.67
N LYS A 9 -31.73 4.56 -14.16
CA LYS A 9 -30.66 5.09 -15.01
C LYS A 9 -30.02 4.01 -15.88
N LEU A 10 -29.82 2.81 -15.35
CA LEU A 10 -29.26 1.69 -16.11
C LEU A 10 -30.19 1.26 -17.25
N GLU A 11 -31.51 1.27 -17.04
CA GLU A 11 -32.49 0.94 -18.08
C GLU A 11 -32.53 1.97 -19.22
N SER A 12 -32.12 3.22 -18.97
CA SER A 12 -32.05 4.26 -20.00
C SER A 12 -30.80 4.22 -20.88
N ILE A 13 -29.81 3.40 -20.53
CA ILE A 13 -28.54 3.32 -21.25
C ILE A 13 -28.67 2.33 -22.42
N PRO A 14 -28.20 2.68 -23.63
CA PRO A 14 -28.17 1.75 -24.76
C PRO A 14 -27.29 0.53 -24.49
N ASP A 15 -27.68 -0.63 -25.03
CA ASP A 15 -26.99 -1.91 -24.83
C ASP A 15 -25.50 -1.89 -25.20
N GLU A 16 -25.12 -1.05 -26.17
CA GLU A 16 -23.74 -0.85 -26.62
C GLU A 16 -22.78 -0.47 -25.48
N TYR A 17 -23.28 0.26 -24.47
CA TYR A 17 -22.50 0.73 -23.33
C TYR A 17 -22.57 -0.20 -22.12
N MET A 18 -23.41 -1.25 -22.15
CA MET A 18 -23.54 -2.16 -21.01
C MET A 18 -22.23 -2.86 -20.67
N VAL A 19 -21.40 -3.16 -21.68
CA VAL A 19 -20.05 -3.71 -21.48
C VAL A 19 -19.18 -2.77 -20.66
N GLU A 20 -19.22 -1.46 -20.95
CA GLU A 20 -18.47 -0.46 -20.19
C GLU A 20 -18.98 -0.32 -18.76
N VAL A 21 -20.31 -0.38 -18.58
CA VAL A 21 -20.94 -0.39 -17.26
C VAL A 21 -20.46 -1.58 -16.44
N TYR A 22 -20.44 -2.78 -17.02
CA TYR A 22 -19.91 -3.99 -16.37
C TYR A 22 -18.44 -3.80 -15.96
N ASN A 23 -17.59 -3.34 -16.88
CA ASN A 23 -16.18 -3.09 -16.59
C ASN A 23 -15.98 -2.08 -15.46
N TYR A 24 -16.80 -1.03 -15.41
CA TYR A 24 -16.73 -0.03 -14.35
C TYR A 24 -17.16 -0.60 -12.99
N LEU A 25 -18.19 -1.45 -12.95
CA LEU A 25 -18.61 -2.15 -11.74
C LEU A 25 -17.50 -3.06 -11.20
N GLU A 26 -16.81 -3.80 -12.07
CA GLU A 26 -15.65 -4.61 -11.68
C GLU A 26 -14.53 -3.75 -11.07
N LEU A 27 -14.22 -2.61 -11.71
CA LEU A 27 -13.23 -1.65 -11.21
C LEU A 27 -13.61 -1.09 -9.83
N LEU A 28 -14.90 -0.83 -9.58
CA LEU A 28 -15.37 -0.38 -8.27
C LEU A 28 -15.22 -1.49 -7.22
N GLN A 29 -15.55 -2.74 -7.54
CA GLN A 29 -15.35 -3.87 -6.64
C GLN A 29 -13.87 -4.04 -6.27
N TYR A 30 -12.98 -3.98 -7.27
CA TYR A 30 -11.54 -4.01 -7.05
C TYR A 30 -11.08 -2.89 -6.12
N LYS A 31 -11.51 -1.64 -6.35
CA LYS A 31 -11.15 -0.50 -5.48
C LYS A 31 -11.61 -0.69 -4.04
N ILE A 32 -12.80 -1.26 -3.82
CA ILE A 32 -13.32 -1.55 -2.49
C ILE A 32 -12.44 -2.59 -1.77
N LEU A 33 -12.08 -3.68 -2.47
CA LEU A 33 -11.22 -4.73 -1.92
C LEU A 33 -9.81 -4.21 -1.62
N TYR A 34 -9.23 -3.47 -2.57
CA TYR A 34 -7.91 -2.87 -2.44
C TYR A 34 -7.84 -1.94 -1.22
N LYS A 35 -8.84 -1.06 -1.03
CA LYS A 35 -8.90 -0.18 0.14
C LYS A 35 -8.93 -0.95 1.45
N LYS A 36 -9.75 -2.00 1.55
CA LYS A 36 -9.84 -2.84 2.76
C LYS A 36 -8.50 -3.48 3.13
N GLN A 37 -7.79 -4.02 2.14
CA GLN A 37 -6.49 -4.67 2.37
C GLN A 37 -5.39 -3.67 2.74
N HIS A 38 -5.38 -2.49 2.13
CA HIS A 38 -4.32 -1.52 2.33
C HIS A 38 -4.53 -0.61 3.56
N GLU A 39 -5.76 -0.26 3.95
CA GLU A 39 -6.01 0.50 5.19
C GLU A 39 -5.61 -0.28 6.46
N GLU A 40 -5.75 -1.61 6.46
CA GLU A 40 -5.27 -2.46 7.56
C GLU A 40 -3.73 -2.53 7.63
N SER A 41 -3.05 -2.43 6.49
CA SER A 41 -1.59 -2.56 6.41
C SER A 41 -0.83 -1.30 6.86
N VAL A 42 -1.42 -0.12 6.73
CA VAL A 42 -0.79 1.17 7.11
C VAL A 42 -0.62 1.31 8.62
N LYS A 43 -1.36 0.54 9.43
CA LYS A 43 -1.26 0.54 10.90
C LYS A 43 -0.16 -0.36 11.47
N ARG A 44 0.64 -1.05 10.65
CA ARG A 44 1.58 -2.08 11.11
C ARG A 44 2.83 -1.58 11.86
N PHE A 45 3.09 -0.28 11.92
CA PHE A 45 4.22 0.27 12.69
C PHE A 45 3.83 1.46 13.57
N PRO A 46 3.10 1.22 14.67
CA PRO A 46 2.69 2.29 15.59
C PRO A 46 3.87 2.98 16.30
N ASN A 47 5.07 2.39 16.29
CA ASN A 47 6.21 2.81 17.13
C ASN A 47 7.50 3.17 16.37
N ARG A 48 7.48 3.38 15.05
CA ARG A 48 8.66 3.93 14.36
C ARG A 48 8.75 5.43 14.62
N ARG A 49 9.34 5.79 15.76
CA ARG A 49 9.77 7.18 16.02
C ARG A 49 11.03 7.42 15.18
N PRO A 50 10.98 8.31 14.17
CA PRO A 50 12.18 8.65 13.38
C PRO A 50 13.30 9.28 14.22
N ASP A 51 13.01 9.71 15.46
CA ASP A 51 13.97 10.32 16.36
C ASP A 51 14.94 9.35 17.04
N ILE A 52 14.71 8.04 17.03
CA ILE A 52 15.67 7.07 17.60
C ILE A 52 16.96 7.03 16.76
N LEU A 53 16.85 7.22 15.44
CA LEU A 53 18.00 7.30 14.53
C LEU A 53 18.77 8.62 14.63
N LYS A 54 18.22 9.63 15.32
CA LYS A 54 18.86 10.95 15.52
C LYS A 54 19.53 11.09 16.88
N GLN A 55 19.54 10.04 17.70
CA GLN A 55 20.20 10.10 19.00
C GLN A 55 21.72 10.13 18.80
N PRO A 56 22.44 11.10 19.39
CA PRO A 56 23.89 11.26 19.19
C PRO A 56 24.71 10.11 19.78
N ASN A 57 24.11 9.26 20.62
CA ASN A 57 24.75 8.14 21.30
C ASN A 57 24.50 6.81 20.57
N PHE A 58 24.58 6.80 19.24
CA PHE A 58 24.61 5.54 18.51
C PHE A 58 25.95 4.86 18.77
N TYR A 59 25.97 3.91 19.71
CA TYR A 59 27.16 3.14 20.05
C TYR A 59 27.53 2.23 18.87
N MET A 60 28.49 2.66 18.04
CA MET A 60 29.18 1.77 17.13
C MET A 60 30.30 1.04 17.88
N SER A 61 30.51 -0.23 17.55
CA SER A 61 31.67 -0.98 18.01
C SER A 61 32.94 -0.27 17.54
N PRO A 62 34.00 -0.17 18.37
CA PRO A 62 35.29 0.37 17.94
C PRO A 62 35.94 -0.46 16.82
N ALA A 63 35.49 -1.70 16.60
CA ALA A 63 35.94 -2.58 15.52
C ALA A 63 35.05 -2.51 14.27
N PHE A 64 34.17 -1.51 14.13
CA PHE A 64 33.28 -1.39 12.96
C PHE A 64 34.05 -1.16 11.66
N ASP A 65 35.15 -0.40 11.73
CA ASP A 65 36.00 -0.11 10.57
C ASP A 65 36.96 -1.27 10.25
N GLU A 66 37.04 -2.31 11.11
CA GLU A 66 37.86 -3.48 10.82
C GLU A 66 37.15 -4.40 9.81
N PRO A 67 37.79 -4.74 8.68
CA PRO A 67 37.22 -5.70 7.75
C PRO A 67 37.07 -7.05 8.45
N LEU A 68 35.93 -7.71 8.23
CA LEU A 68 35.74 -9.09 8.70
C LEU A 68 36.87 -9.96 8.13
N GLU A 69 37.28 -10.98 8.88
CA GLU A 69 38.45 -11.80 8.55
C GLU A 69 38.39 -12.37 7.13
N ASP A 70 37.19 -12.73 6.67
CA ASP A 70 36.92 -13.26 5.33
C ASP A 70 37.16 -12.26 4.19
N PHE A 71 37.20 -10.95 4.47
CA PHE A 71 37.39 -9.89 3.49
C PHE A 71 38.76 -9.20 3.61
N LYS A 72 39.60 -9.58 4.58
CA LYS A 72 40.96 -9.03 4.73
C LYS A 72 41.83 -9.29 3.50
N GLU A 73 41.61 -10.39 2.80
CA GLU A 73 42.40 -10.78 1.62
C GLU A 73 42.06 -9.95 0.36
N TYR A 74 40.98 -9.16 0.40
CA TYR A 74 40.44 -8.41 -0.75
C TYR A 74 40.48 -6.87 -0.58
N MET A 75 40.98 -6.36 0.54
CA MET A 75 41.15 -4.92 0.84
C MET A 75 42.63 -4.53 0.76
#